data_AF-A0A2K9LDR3-F1
#
_entry.id   AF-A0A2K9LDR3-F1
#
_cell.length_a   1.000
_cell.length_b   1.000
_cell.length_c   1.000
_cell.angle_alpha   90.00
_cell.angle_beta   90.00
_cell.angle_gamma   90.00
#
_symmetry.space_group_name_H-M   'P 1'
#
loop_
_entity.id
_entity.type
_entity.pdbx_description
1 polymer ?
#
loop_
_entity_poly.entity_id
_entity_poly.type
_entity_poly.pdbx_seq_one_letter_code
_entity_poly.pdbx_strand_id
1 'polypeptide(L)'
;MRHDIRSADRRSTVLWVLLIIATVLTWAVGEGGAGGPAIATLLLGIALLKGTAVILDFMAIGRAPLLWKLITLGWLALVCALIGLAYWKGIP
;
A
#
# COMPACT_ATOMS: atom_id res chain seq x y z
N MET A 1 31.54 -11.56 -8.99
CA MET A 1 30.13 -12.02 -8.98
C MET A 1 29.57 -12.20 -7.55
N ARG A 2 29.88 -11.29 -6.59
CA ARG A 2 29.40 -11.34 -5.19
C ARG A 2 28.92 -9.98 -4.64
N HIS A 3 28.87 -8.92 -5.46
CA HIS A 3 28.53 -7.57 -5.00
C HIS A 3 27.04 -7.22 -5.15
N ASP A 4 26.27 -7.96 -5.95
CA ASP A 4 24.91 -7.56 -6.34
C ASP A 4 23.82 -8.04 -5.37
N ILE A 5 24.12 -9.03 -4.53
CA ILE A 5 23.17 -9.64 -3.57
C ILE A 5 22.92 -8.72 -2.37
N ARG A 6 23.93 -8.00 -1.89
CA ARG A 6 23.83 -7.19 -0.66
C ARG A 6 22.98 -5.92 -0.82
N SER A 7 22.89 -5.35 -2.01
CA SER A 7 22.07 -4.16 -2.30
C SER A 7 20.59 -4.51 -2.47
N ALA A 8 20.29 -5.65 -3.10
CA ALA A 8 18.93 -6.18 -3.19
C ALA A 8 18.35 -6.47 -1.79
N ASP A 9 19.12 -7.13 -0.93
CA ASP A 9 18.72 -7.43 0.45
C ASP A 9 18.39 -6.18 1.25
N ARG A 10 19.20 -5.12 1.11
CA ARG A 10 19.00 -3.88 1.88
C ARG A 10 17.71 -3.15 1.46
N ARG A 11 17.38 -3.11 0.16
CA ARG A 11 16.15 -2.47 -0.33
C ARG A 11 14.91 -3.24 0.13
N SER A 12 14.95 -4.57 0.02
CA SER A 12 13.88 -5.45 0.52
C SER A 12 13.70 -5.36 2.03
N THR A 13 14.79 -5.25 2.79
CA THR A 13 14.74 -5.07 4.26
C THR A 13 14.10 -3.74 4.64
N VAL A 14 14.45 -2.64 3.95
CA VAL A 14 13.84 -1.32 4.20
C VAL A 14 12.34 -1.33 3.90
N LEU A 15 11.94 -1.94 2.78
CA LEU A 15 10.52 -2.08 2.43
C LEU A 15 9.77 -2.96 3.42
N TRP A 16 10.39 -4.05 3.89
CA TRP A 16 9.84 -4.90 4.93
C TRP A 16 9.62 -4.14 6.24
N VAL A 17 10.60 -3.37 6.70
CA VAL A 17 10.46 -2.51 7.90
C VAL A 17 9.37 -1.45 7.69
N LEU A 18 9.33 -0.81 6.53
CA LEU A 18 8.30 0.17 6.18
C LEU A 18 6.89 -0.46 6.24
N LEU A 19 6.75 -1.67 5.72
CA LEU A 19 5.48 -2.41 5.75
C LEU A 19 5.07 -2.76 7.18
N ILE A 20 6.01 -3.14 8.05
CA ILE A 20 5.71 -3.37 9.48
C ILE A 20 5.24 -2.10 10.15
N ILE A 21 5.97 -0.98 9.99
CA ILE A 21 5.58 0.32 10.57
C ILE A 21 4.19 0.70 10.10
N ALA A 22 3.90 0.56 8.81
CA ALA A 22 2.59 0.87 8.26
C ALA A 22 1.50 -0.09 8.79
N THR A 23 1.81 -1.34 9.15
CA THR A 23 0.84 -2.24 9.83
C THR A 23 0.54 -1.74 11.24
N VAL A 24 1.58 -1.41 12.01
CA VAL A 24 1.44 -0.95 13.39
C VAL A 24 0.67 0.37 13.45
N LEU A 25 0.92 1.28 12.51
CA LEU A 25 0.15 2.53 12.38
C LEU A 25 -1.32 2.28 12.08
N THR A 26 -1.64 1.39 11.13
CA THR A 26 -3.03 1.02 10.84
C THR A 26 -3.71 0.41 12.07
N TRP A 27 -3.01 -0.47 12.79
CA TRP A 27 -3.54 -1.11 13.99
C TRP A 27 -3.79 -0.09 15.11
N ALA A 28 -2.84 0.80 15.38
CA ALA A 28 -2.98 1.86 16.39
C ALA A 28 -4.15 2.81 16.09
N VAL A 29 -4.37 3.13 14.81
CA VAL A 29 -5.53 3.93 14.37
C VAL A 29 -6.84 3.17 14.59
N GLY A 30 -6.88 1.86 14.30
CA GLY A 30 -8.07 1.02 14.48
C GLY A 30 -8.42 0.77 15.95
N GLU A 31 -7.41 0.58 16.80
CA GLU A 31 -7.61 0.27 18.22
C GLU A 31 -8.01 1.49 19.06
N GLY A 32 -7.67 2.70 18.61
CA GLY A 32 -8.14 3.95 19.21
C GLY A 32 -9.65 4.17 19.14
N GLY A 33 -10.42 3.26 18.52
CA GLY A 33 -11.88 3.35 18.38
C GLY A 33 -12.35 4.54 17.54
N ALA A 34 -11.40 5.22 16.89
CA ALA A 34 -11.64 6.43 16.17
C ALA A 34 -12.24 6.05 14.80
N GLY A 35 -13.47 6.50 14.56
CA GLY A 35 -14.24 6.18 13.37
C GLY A 35 -14.62 7.43 12.57
N GLY A 36 -15.12 7.20 11.37
CA GLY A 36 -15.65 8.25 10.50
C GLY A 36 -14.84 8.49 9.22
N PRO A 37 -15.31 9.40 8.35
CA PRO A 37 -14.79 9.56 6.99
C PRO A 37 -13.30 9.94 6.95
N ALA A 38 -12.83 10.74 7.92
CA ALA A 38 -11.43 11.14 8.03
C ALA A 38 -10.50 9.96 8.29
N ILE A 39 -10.92 9.00 9.12
CA ILE A 39 -10.11 7.82 9.45
C ILE A 39 -10.18 6.78 8.33
N ALA A 40 -11.33 6.61 7.70
CA ALA A 40 -11.43 5.81 6.49
C ALA A 40 -10.48 6.34 5.39
N THR A 41 -10.40 7.67 5.21
CA THR A 41 -9.48 8.32 4.27
C THR A 41 -8.01 8.08 4.64
N LEU A 42 -7.68 8.19 5.93
CA LEU A 42 -6.32 7.92 6.43
C LEU A 42 -5.91 6.46 6.17
N LEU A 43 -6.78 5.51 6.53
CA LEU A 43 -6.56 4.08 6.34
C LEU A 43 -6.45 3.70 4.86
N LEU A 44 -7.27 4.30 3.99
CA LEU A 44 -7.17 4.14 2.54
C LEU A 44 -5.85 4.68 1.99
N GLY A 45 -5.38 5.82 2.49
CA GLY A 45 -4.06 6.36 2.15
C GLY A 45 -2.94 5.38 2.51
N ILE A 46 -2.98 4.82 3.72
CA ILE A 46 -1.99 3.82 4.15
C ILE A 46 -2.08 2.54 3.30
N ALA A 47 -3.29 2.09 2.97
CA ALA A 47 -3.51 0.93 2.12
C ALA A 47 -2.97 1.13 0.69
N LEU A 48 -3.15 2.32 0.12
CA LEU A 48 -2.59 2.69 -1.19
C LEU A 48 -1.06 2.67 -1.19
N LEU A 49 -0.44 3.26 -0.17
CA LEU A 49 1.02 3.31 -0.03
C LEU A 49 1.61 1.91 0.11
N LYS A 50 1.06 1.08 1.01
CA LYS A 50 1.52 -0.31 1.19
C LYS A 50 1.25 -1.16 -0.05
N GLY A 51 0.07 -1.04 -0.66
CA GLY A 51 -0.31 -1.79 -1.86
C GLY A 51 0.62 -1.48 -3.03
N THR A 52 0.97 -0.21 -3.23
CA THR A 52 1.93 0.21 -4.26
C THR A 52 3.31 -0.39 -4.03
N ALA A 53 3.82 -0.36 -2.79
CA ALA A 53 5.10 -0.98 -2.44
C ALA A 53 5.10 -2.51 -2.67
N VAL A 54 4.01 -3.19 -2.33
CA VAL A 54 3.88 -4.64 -2.54
C VAL A 54 3.82 -4.99 -4.04
N ILE A 55 3.03 -4.27 -4.83
CA ILE A 55 2.87 -4.52 -6.27
C ILE A 55 4.20 -4.36 -7.01
N LEU A 56 4.94 -3.29 -6.70
CA LEU A 56 6.17 -2.95 -7.43
C LEU A 56 7.36 -3.81 -7.00
N ASP A 57 7.50 -4.12 -5.71
CA ASP A 57 8.71 -4.76 -5.19
C ASP A 57 8.55 -6.25 -4.85
N PHE A 58 7.37 -6.73 -4.47
CA PHE A 58 7.16 -8.14 -4.07
C PHE A 58 6.49 -9.00 -5.14
N MET A 59 5.64 -8.42 -5.98
CA MET A 59 4.82 -9.19 -6.94
C MET A 59 5.56 -9.63 -8.21
N ALA A 60 6.89 -9.45 -8.29
CA ALA A 60 7.73 -9.67 -9.49
C ALA A 60 7.32 -8.87 -10.74
N ILE A 61 6.21 -8.11 -10.69
CA ILE A 61 5.74 -7.18 -11.72
C ILE A 61 6.75 -6.03 -11.92
N GLY A 62 7.68 -5.80 -11.00
CA GLY A 62 8.81 -4.88 -11.14
C GLY A 62 9.64 -5.05 -12.43
N ARG A 63 9.74 -6.28 -12.98
CA ARG A 63 10.40 -6.53 -14.29
C ARG A 63 9.42 -6.69 -15.46
N ALA A 64 8.12 -6.66 -15.22
CA ALA A 64 7.09 -6.79 -16.25
C ALA A 64 6.90 -5.47 -17.03
N PRO A 65 6.33 -5.53 -18.26
CA PRO A 65 6.05 -4.35 -19.08
C PRO A 65 5.25 -3.29 -18.31
N LEU A 66 5.53 -2.00 -18.58
CA LEU A 66 4.86 -0.86 -17.95
C LEU A 66 3.32 -0.94 -17.99
N LEU A 67 2.76 -1.54 -19.03
CA LEU A 67 1.32 -1.72 -19.16
C LEU A 67 0.72 -2.52 -17.99
N TRP A 68 1.37 -3.61 -17.57
CA TRP A 68 0.90 -4.43 -16.46
C TRP A 68 1.00 -3.70 -15.12
N LYS A 69 2.09 -2.95 -14.91
CA LYS A 69 2.26 -2.09 -13.73
C LYS A 69 1.13 -1.07 -13.62
N LEU A 70 0.83 -0.38 -14.72
CA LEU A 70 -0.21 0.66 -14.77
C LEU A 70 -1.61 0.07 -14.58
N ILE A 71 -1.90 -1.11 -15.13
CA ILE A 71 -3.19 -1.78 -14.91
C ILE A 71 -3.36 -2.13 -13.44
N THR A 72 -2.36 -2.74 -12.79
CA THR A 72 -2.48 -3.14 -11.37
C THR A 72 -2.54 -1.93 -10.44
N LEU A 73 -1.72 -0.90 -10.68
CA LEU A 73 -1.77 0.35 -9.91
C LEU A 73 -3.06 1.12 -10.14
N GLY A 74 -3.52 1.20 -11.39
CA GLY A 74 -4.77 1.84 -11.76
C GLY A 74 -5.96 1.14 -11.11
N TRP A 75 -5.95 -0.19 -11.06
CA TRP A 75 -6.96 -0.97 -10.36
C TRP A 75 -6.96 -0.70 -8.86
N LEU A 76 -5.79 -0.71 -8.21
CA LEU A 76 -5.67 -0.38 -6.78
C LEU A 76 -6.20 1.03 -6.50
N ALA A 77 -5.80 2.01 -7.30
CA ALA A 77 -6.26 3.39 -7.18
C ALA A 77 -7.78 3.50 -7.36
N LEU A 78 -8.34 2.80 -8.34
CA LEU A 78 -9.78 2.76 -8.60
C LEU A 78 -10.55 2.17 -7.42
N VAL A 79 -10.11 1.04 -6.86
CA VAL A 79 -10.73 0.43 -5.69
C VAL A 79 -10.68 1.38 -4.49
N CYS A 80 -9.52 1.99 -4.21
CA CYS A 80 -9.42 2.93 -3.10
C CYS A 80 -10.25 4.20 -3.31
N ALA A 81 -10.36 4.69 -4.54
CA ALA A 81 -11.23 5.81 -4.88
C ALA A 81 -12.71 5.46 -4.68
N LEU A 82 -13.14 4.26 -5.10
CA LEU A 82 -14.51 3.80 -4.90
C LEU A 82 -14.87 3.65 -3.42
N ILE A 83 -13.98 3.06 -2.61
CA ILE A 83 -14.18 2.94 -1.16
C ILE A 83 -14.22 4.33 -0.50
N GLY A 84 -13.30 5.22 -0.89
CA GLY A 84 -13.28 6.60 -0.39
C GLY A 84 -14.57 7.36 -0.72
N LEU A 85 -15.06 7.22 -1.95
CA LEU A 85 -16.34 7.80 -2.37
C LEU A 85 -17.53 7.21 -1.61
N ALA A 86 -17.53 5.90 -1.33
CA ALA A 86 -18.59 5.27 -0.55
C ALA A 86 -18.68 5.84 0.88
N TYR A 87 -17.52 5.95 1.55
CA TYR A 87 -17.42 6.58 2.87
C TYR A 87 -17.78 8.07 2.85
N TRP A 88 -17.41 8.80 1.79
CA TRP A 88 -17.78 10.21 1.64
C TRP A 88 -19.29 10.41 1.46
N LYS A 89 -19.93 9.54 0.67
CA LYS A 89 -21.38 9.58 0.44
C LYS A 89 -22.19 9.14 1.67
N GLY A 90 -21.53 8.68 2.74
CA GLY A 90 -22.19 8.20 3.94
C GLY A 90 -23.03 6.94 3.70
N ILE A 91 -22.64 6.13 2.71
CA ILE A 91 -23.23 4.79 2.54
C ILE A 91 -22.69 3.97 3.72
N PRO A 92 -23.55 3.50 4.63
CA PRO A 92 -23.13 2.72 5.80
C PRO A 92 -22.50 1.38 5.40
#